data_AF-X0YBQ8-F1
#
_entry.id   AF-X0YBQ8-F1
#
_cell.length_a   1.000
_cell.length_b   1.000
_cell.length_c   1.000
_cell.angle_alpha   90.00
_cell.angle_beta   90.00
_cell.angle_gamma   90.00
#
_symmetry.space_group_name_H-M   'P 1'
#
loop_
_entity.id
_entity.type
_entity.pdbx_description
1 polymer ?
#
loop_
_entity_poly.entity_id
_entity_poly.type
_entity_poly.pdbx_seq_one_letter_code
_entity_poly.pdbx_strand_id
1 'polypeptide(L)'
;KALGNAKFGKILNSIRDDETGAEASGINTSKYKILAFMISAFFAGIAGGLFAMHNRGVDPGRFQPLYSFYPIIMVAVGGLASISGGALGAFIFIFVNEVLIEIAPWAPMFVFSIILMLIIRFADRGIMKPAIERLKELWDLLIGK
;
A
#
# COMPACT_ATOMS: atom_id res chain seq x y z
N LYS A 1 10.03 12.68 3.54
CA LYS A 1 9.63 14.11 3.67
C LYS A 1 10.04 14.99 2.48
N ALA A 2 11.11 14.70 1.72
CA ALA A 2 11.59 15.57 0.64
C ALA A 2 10.69 15.62 -0.63
N LEU A 3 10.09 14.51 -1.06
CA LEU A 3 9.29 14.47 -2.31
C LEU A 3 7.88 15.09 -2.17
N GLY A 4 7.26 15.01 -0.99
CA GLY A 4 5.95 15.65 -0.73
C GLY A 4 6.00 17.18 -0.72
N ASN A 5 7.19 17.76 -0.58
CA ASN A 5 7.39 19.22 -0.60
C ASN A 5 7.74 19.76 -1.99
N ALA A 6 8.13 18.89 -2.94
CA ALA A 6 8.36 19.29 -4.31
C ALA A 6 7.06 19.76 -4.96
N LYS A 7 7.13 20.72 -5.89
CA LYS A 7 5.94 21.25 -6.59
C LYS A 7 5.05 20.13 -7.15
N PHE A 8 5.66 19.09 -7.70
CA PHE A 8 4.98 17.90 -8.22
C PHE A 8 4.16 17.14 -7.16
N GLY A 9 4.74 16.90 -5.97
CA GLY A 9 4.06 16.20 -4.87
C GLY A 9 2.88 17.00 -4.29
N LYS A 10 3.03 18.34 -4.21
CA LYS A 10 1.93 19.21 -3.77
C LYS A 10 0.76 19.22 -4.75
N ILE A 11 1.04 19.22 -6.05
CA ILE A 11 0.02 19.16 -7.09
C ILE A 11 -0.72 17.81 -7.05
N LEU A 12 0.00 16.70 -6.85
CA LEU A 12 -0.65 15.39 -6.71
C LEU A 12 -1.50 15.31 -5.44
N ASN A 13 -1.07 15.91 -4.33
CA ASN A 13 -1.87 16.01 -3.12
C ASN A 13 -3.15 16.85 -3.33
N SER A 14 -3.07 17.98 -4.03
CA SER A 14 -4.28 18.78 -4.33
C SER A 14 -5.26 18.03 -5.22
N ILE A 15 -4.77 17.26 -6.21
CA ILE A 15 -5.60 16.40 -7.06
C ILE A 15 -6.27 15.29 -6.23
N ARG A 16 -5.57 14.74 -5.24
CA ARG A 16 -6.10 13.70 -4.34
C ARG A 16 -7.20 14.24 -3.42
N ASP A 17 -7.07 15.47 -2.96
CA ASP A 17 -8.01 16.08 -2.01
C ASP A 17 -9.29 16.56 -2.73
N ASP A 18 -9.15 17.30 -3.84
CA ASP A 18 -10.26 17.69 -4.72
C ASP A 18 -9.78 17.91 -6.17
N GLU A 19 -10.16 16.99 -7.05
CA GLU A 19 -9.80 17.06 -8.47
C GLU A 19 -10.47 18.24 -9.18
N THR A 20 -11.76 18.48 -8.92
CA THR A 20 -12.53 19.55 -9.57
C THR A 20 -12.02 20.92 -9.13
N GLY A 21 -11.68 21.07 -7.85
CA GLY A 21 -11.05 22.28 -7.32
C GLY A 21 -9.63 22.53 -7.88
N ALA A 22 -8.86 21.47 -8.12
CA ALA A 22 -7.54 21.59 -8.74
C ALA A 22 -7.63 22.04 -10.21
N GLU A 23 -8.59 21.51 -10.98
CA GLU A 23 -8.85 21.93 -12.36
C GLU A 23 -9.29 23.41 -12.45
N ALA A 24 -10.20 23.82 -11.55
CA ALA A 24 -10.65 25.21 -11.47
C ALA A 24 -9.52 26.20 -11.13
N SER A 25 -8.48 25.73 -10.44
CA SER A 25 -7.27 26.51 -10.10
C SER A 25 -6.25 26.57 -11.25
N GLY A 26 -6.58 26.05 -12.44
CA GLY A 26 -5.73 26.08 -13.63
C GLY A 26 -4.70 24.94 -13.72
N ILE A 27 -4.81 23.92 -12.87
CA ILE A 27 -3.93 22.74 -12.92
C ILE A 27 -4.51 21.72 -13.92
N ASN A 28 -3.71 21.30 -14.90
CA ASN A 28 -4.10 20.20 -15.79
C ASN A 28 -3.91 18.84 -15.12
N THR A 29 -4.94 18.38 -14.41
CA THR A 29 -5.00 17.12 -13.65
C THR A 29 -4.65 15.90 -14.51
N SER A 30 -5.20 15.83 -15.72
CA SER A 30 -4.94 14.76 -16.70
C SER A 30 -3.45 14.56 -16.97
N LYS A 31 -2.71 15.65 -17.23
CA LYS A 31 -1.26 15.58 -17.49
C LYS A 31 -0.49 15.04 -16.29
N TYR A 32 -0.81 15.49 -15.08
CA TYR A 32 -0.14 15.05 -13.86
C TYR A 32 -0.46 13.58 -13.51
N LYS A 33 -1.68 13.12 -13.78
CA LYS A 33 -2.07 11.71 -13.63
C LYS A 33 -1.32 10.79 -14.61
N ILE A 34 -1.24 11.19 -15.88
CA ILE A 34 -0.49 10.44 -16.90
C ILE A 34 1.00 10.38 -16.53
N LEU A 35 1.59 11.49 -16.09
CA LEU A 35 3.00 11.52 -15.68
C LEU A 35 3.25 10.63 -14.46
N ALA A 36 2.37 10.66 -13.45
CA ALA A 36 2.45 9.75 -12.30
C ALA A 36 2.36 8.28 -12.73
N PHE A 37 1.43 7.96 -13.64
CA PHE A 37 1.29 6.61 -14.19
C PHE A 37 2.53 6.16 -14.97
N MET A 38 3.10 7.02 -15.82
CA MET A 38 4.32 6.72 -16.57
C MET A 38 5.50 6.41 -15.65
N ILE A 39 5.69 7.20 -14.59
CA ILE A 39 6.75 6.97 -13.61
C ILE A 39 6.55 5.63 -12.90
N SER A 40 5.32 5.32 -12.45
CA SER A 40 5.00 4.03 -11.83
C SER A 40 5.22 2.86 -12.79
N ALA A 41 4.77 2.98 -14.05
CA ALA A 41 4.92 1.95 -15.07
C ALA A 41 6.39 1.68 -15.42
N PHE A 42 7.23 2.71 -15.46
CA PHE A 42 8.67 2.58 -15.66
C PHE A 42 9.32 1.70 -14.58
N PHE A 43 9.06 1.99 -13.31
CA PHE A 43 9.60 1.18 -12.21
C PHE A 43 9.00 -0.23 -12.17
N ALA A 44 7.70 -0.38 -12.44
CA ALA A 44 7.05 -1.68 -12.51
C ALA A 44 7.61 -2.55 -13.64
N GLY A 45 7.91 -1.96 -14.80
CA GLY A 45 8.53 -2.65 -15.93
C GLY A 45 9.93 -3.16 -15.61
N ILE A 46 10.77 -2.33 -14.98
CA ILE A 46 12.11 -2.73 -14.52
C ILE A 46 12.01 -3.86 -13.49
N ALA A 47 11.14 -3.72 -12.50
CA ALA A 47 10.92 -4.73 -11.47
C ALA A 47 10.46 -6.07 -12.06
N GLY A 48 9.52 -6.04 -13.02
CA GLY A 48 9.05 -7.24 -13.72
C GLY A 48 10.15 -7.93 -14.53
N GLY A 49 10.98 -7.16 -15.24
CA GLY A 49 12.13 -7.69 -15.99
C GLY A 49 13.16 -8.37 -15.07
N LEU A 50 13.49 -7.73 -13.96
CA LEU A 50 14.38 -8.31 -12.94
C LEU A 50 13.78 -9.57 -12.30
N PHE A 51 12.48 -9.56 -12.01
CA PHE A 51 11.77 -10.72 -11.46
C PHE A 51 11.78 -11.92 -12.40
N ALA A 52 11.54 -11.70 -13.70
CA ALA A 52 11.60 -12.76 -14.70
C ALA A 52 13.02 -13.36 -14.82
N MET A 53 14.05 -12.51 -14.76
CA MET A 53 15.45 -12.95 -14.77
C MET A 53 15.82 -13.76 -13.52
N HIS A 54 15.39 -13.32 -12.34
CA HIS A 54 15.61 -14.03 -11.09
C HIS A 54 14.97 -15.43 -11.09
N ASN A 55 13.75 -15.54 -11.61
CA ASN A 55 13.02 -16.80 -11.65
C ASN A 55 13.42 -17.72 -12.82
N ARG A 56 14.34 -17.29 -13.70
CA ARG A 56 14.83 -18.03 -14.87
C ARG A 56 13.71 -18.50 -15.82
N GLY A 57 12.55 -17.88 -15.77
CA GLY A 57 11.38 -18.28 -16.53
C GLY A 57 10.11 -17.58 -16.06
N VAL A 58 9.08 -17.64 -16.91
CA VAL A 58 7.75 -17.09 -16.62
C VAL A 58 6.80 -18.28 -16.48
N ASP A 59 6.32 -18.51 -15.26
CA ASP A 59 5.35 -19.54 -14.94
C ASP A 59 3.96 -18.89 -14.74
N PRO A 60 2.97 -19.14 -15.62
CA PRO A 60 1.61 -18.62 -15.48
C PRO A 60 0.94 -19.03 -14.16
N GLY A 61 1.33 -20.19 -13.59
CA GLY A 61 0.79 -20.68 -12.33
C GLY A 61 1.14 -19.80 -11.12
N ARG A 62 2.16 -18.95 -11.24
CA ARG A 62 2.56 -18.00 -10.19
C ARG A 62 1.76 -16.70 -10.24
N PHE A 63 1.23 -16.31 -11.38
CA PHE A 63 0.44 -15.08 -11.54
C PHE A 63 -1.03 -15.29 -11.15
N GLN A 64 -1.26 -15.81 -9.95
CA GLN A 64 -2.60 -15.95 -9.39
C GLN A 64 -3.13 -14.58 -8.91
N PRO A 65 -4.46 -14.40 -8.81
CA PRO A 65 -5.05 -13.15 -8.32
C PRO A 65 -4.47 -12.69 -6.97
N LEU A 66 -4.01 -13.63 -6.14
CA LEU A 66 -3.39 -13.34 -4.85
C LEU A 66 -2.10 -12.51 -4.97
N TYR A 67 -1.30 -12.74 -6.01
CA TYR A 67 -0.05 -11.99 -6.23
C TYR A 67 -0.28 -10.50 -6.46
N SER A 68 -1.43 -10.11 -7.04
CA SER A 68 -1.79 -8.71 -7.25
C SER A 68 -2.04 -7.94 -5.93
N PHE A 69 -2.31 -8.66 -4.84
CA PHE A 69 -2.47 -8.04 -3.51
C PHE A 69 -1.14 -7.82 -2.79
N TYR A 70 -0.07 -8.52 -3.16
CA TYR A 70 1.23 -8.38 -2.48
C TYR A 70 1.77 -6.94 -2.48
N PRO A 71 1.75 -6.19 -3.61
CA PRO A 71 2.18 -4.79 -3.60
C PRO A 71 1.34 -3.92 -2.64
N ILE A 72 0.04 -4.19 -2.52
CA ILE A 72 -0.86 -3.48 -1.60
C ILE A 72 -0.45 -3.78 -0.15
N ILE A 73 -0.14 -5.03 0.17
CA ILE A 73 0.32 -5.44 1.50
C ILE A 73 1.67 -4.80 1.84
N MET A 74 2.64 -4.86 0.92
CA MET A 74 3.96 -4.26 1.09
C MET A 74 3.87 -2.76 1.44
N VAL A 75 3.04 -2.01 0.71
CA VAL A 75 2.86 -0.57 0.93
C VAL A 75 2.02 -0.31 2.18
N ALA A 76 1.03 -1.15 2.50
CA ALA A 76 0.23 -1.01 3.72
C ALA A 76 1.07 -1.24 4.99
N VAL A 77 1.98 -2.22 4.98
CA VAL A 77 2.94 -2.49 6.06
C VAL A 77 3.92 -1.32 6.23
N GLY A 78 4.39 -0.76 5.11
CA GLY A 78 5.34 0.36 5.12
C GLY A 78 4.74 1.75 5.34
N GLY A 79 3.44 1.93 5.05
CA GLY A 79 2.69 3.17 5.13
C GLY A 79 2.24 3.72 3.77
N LEU A 80 0.93 3.88 3.59
CA LEU A 80 0.27 4.29 2.33
C LEU A 80 0.62 5.72 1.84
N ALA A 81 1.04 6.61 2.73
CA ALA A 81 1.27 8.03 2.43
C ALA A 81 2.75 8.41 2.22
N SER A 82 3.68 7.44 2.23
CA SER A 82 5.12 7.73 2.18
C SER A 82 5.86 6.80 1.21
N ILE A 83 6.55 7.39 0.24
CA ILE A 83 7.39 6.65 -0.72
C ILE A 83 8.49 5.86 0.00
N SER A 84 9.14 6.46 1.01
CA SER A 84 10.17 5.77 1.80
C SER A 84 9.57 4.69 2.71
N GLY A 85 8.32 4.89 3.16
CA GLY A 85 7.56 3.90 3.90
C GLY A 85 7.28 2.67 3.04
N GLY A 86 6.71 2.86 1.86
CA GLY A 86 6.45 1.77 0.90
C GLY A 86 7.70 0.99 0.52
N ALA A 87 8.83 1.66 0.27
CA ALA A 87 10.11 0.98 -0.02
C ALA A 87 10.60 0.12 1.16
N LEU A 88 10.54 0.64 2.39
CA LEU A 88 10.91 -0.11 3.59
C LEU A 88 9.94 -1.28 3.85
N GLY A 89 8.64 -1.07 3.66
CA GLY A 89 7.62 -2.10 3.79
C GLY A 89 7.79 -3.23 2.79
N ALA A 90 8.11 -2.91 1.53
CA ALA A 90 8.45 -3.90 0.52
C ALA A 90 9.70 -4.72 0.90
N PHE A 91 10.76 -4.05 1.37
CA PHE A 91 11.98 -4.73 1.81
C PHE A 91 11.71 -5.69 2.99
N ILE A 92 11.02 -5.22 4.04
CA ILE A 92 10.68 -6.05 5.20
C ILE A 92 9.79 -7.22 4.77
N PHE A 93 8.79 -6.96 3.92
CA PHE A 93 7.89 -8.00 3.45
C PHE A 93 8.64 -9.12 2.70
N ILE A 94 9.52 -8.76 1.77
CA ILE A 94 10.31 -9.74 1.01
C ILE A 94 11.24 -10.50 1.94
N PHE A 95 11.93 -9.81 2.85
CA PHE A 95 12.84 -10.44 3.81
C PHE A 95 12.12 -11.45 4.71
N VAL A 96 10.98 -11.07 5.28
CA VAL A 96 10.14 -11.96 6.09
C VAL A 96 9.62 -13.12 5.26
N ASN A 97 9.24 -12.88 4.00
CA ASN A 97 8.78 -13.93 3.10
C ASN A 97 9.84 -15.01 2.86
N GLU A 98 11.06 -14.59 2.55
CA GLU A 98 12.18 -15.50 2.28
C GLU A 98 12.48 -16.38 3.50
N VAL A 99 12.58 -15.76 4.69
CA VAL A 99 12.84 -16.46 5.95
C VAL A 99 11.70 -17.43 6.30
N LEU A 100 10.44 -17.05 6.06
CA LEU A 100 9.30 -17.94 6.31
C LEU A 100 9.31 -19.15 5.35
N ILE A 101 9.67 -18.95 4.09
CA ILE A 101 9.73 -20.04 3.10
C ILE A 101 10.80 -21.07 3.51
N GLU A 102 11.96 -20.62 4.00
CA GLU A 102 13.03 -21.52 4.46
C GLU A 102 12.62 -22.37 5.67
N ILE A 103 11.87 -21.81 6.61
CA ILE A 103 11.47 -22.50 7.85
C ILE A 103 10.22 -23.37 7.63
N ALA A 104 9.22 -22.84 6.93
CA ALA A 104 7.93 -23.49 6.73
C ALA A 104 7.28 -23.05 5.41
N PRO A 105 7.39 -23.85 4.33
CA PRO A 105 6.92 -23.47 2.99
C PRO A 105 5.42 -23.11 2.90
N TRP A 106 4.60 -23.60 3.83
CA TRP A 106 3.15 -23.33 3.89
C TRP A 106 2.80 -22.10 4.72
N ALA A 107 3.69 -21.62 5.60
CA ALA A 107 3.43 -20.52 6.52
C ALA A 107 3.18 -19.15 5.84
N PRO A 108 3.85 -18.78 4.72
CA PRO A 108 3.60 -17.50 4.06
C PRO A 108 2.14 -17.28 3.69
N MET A 109 1.46 -18.32 3.19
CA MET A 109 0.06 -18.19 2.78
C MET A 109 -0.86 -17.84 3.95
N PHE A 110 -0.66 -18.45 5.12
CA PHE A 110 -1.48 -18.15 6.31
C PHE A 110 -1.14 -16.78 6.91
N VAL A 111 0.14 -16.47 7.05
CA VAL A 111 0.59 -15.20 7.64
C VAL A 111 0.16 -14.02 6.78
N PHE A 112 0.30 -14.11 5.45
CA PHE A 112 -0.14 -13.05 4.55
C PHE A 112 -1.65 -12.96 4.43
N SER A 113 -2.39 -14.06 4.55
CA SER A 113 -3.85 -14.02 4.61
C SER A 113 -4.33 -13.27 5.85
N ILE A 114 -3.70 -13.51 7.01
CA ILE A 114 -4.01 -12.78 8.26
C ILE A 114 -3.65 -11.30 8.11
N ILE A 115 -2.45 -10.99 7.58
CA ILE A 115 -2.03 -9.60 7.36
C ILE A 115 -2.97 -8.88 6.39
N LEU A 116 -3.37 -9.53 5.29
CA LEU A 116 -4.32 -8.98 4.33
C LEU A 116 -5.70 -8.79 4.96
N MET A 117 -6.19 -9.73 5.76
CA MET A 117 -7.44 -9.56 6.52
C MET A 117 -7.36 -8.39 7.48
N LEU A 118 -6.25 -8.23 8.21
CA LEU A 118 -6.02 -7.08 9.07
C LEU A 118 -6.03 -5.79 8.24
N ILE A 119 -5.30 -5.75 7.13
CA ILE A 119 -5.27 -4.59 6.23
C ILE A 119 -6.67 -4.27 5.73
N ILE A 120 -7.43 -5.22 5.18
CA ILE A 120 -8.80 -4.98 4.68
C ILE A 120 -9.71 -4.52 5.83
N ARG A 121 -9.62 -5.18 7.00
CA ARG A 121 -10.40 -4.82 8.19
C ARG A 121 -10.11 -3.40 8.69
N PHE A 122 -8.88 -2.93 8.52
CA PHE A 122 -8.41 -1.61 8.93
C PHE A 122 -8.45 -0.55 7.81
N ALA A 123 -8.50 -0.97 6.54
CA ALA A 123 -8.56 -0.11 5.35
C ALA A 123 -10.00 0.36 5.07
N ASP A 124 -11.01 -0.47 5.34
CA ASP A 124 -12.41 -0.08 5.08
C ASP A 124 -13.00 0.83 6.17
N ARG A 125 -12.44 0.86 7.39
CA ARG A 125 -12.88 1.75 8.48
C ARG A 125 -11.71 2.13 9.37
N GLY A 126 -11.23 3.37 9.24
CA GLY A 126 -10.16 3.93 10.06
C GLY A 126 -10.32 3.59 11.55
N ILE A 127 -9.26 3.06 12.14
CA ILE A 127 -9.23 2.48 13.50
C ILE A 127 -9.72 3.47 14.57
N MET A 128 -9.48 4.77 14.40
CA MET A 128 -9.78 5.73 15.45
C MET A 128 -11.28 5.95 15.69
N LYS A 129 -12.16 5.93 14.68
CA LYS A 129 -13.57 6.29 14.92
C LYS A 129 -14.36 5.22 15.69
N PRO A 130 -14.44 3.95 15.23
CA PRO A 130 -15.27 2.96 15.90
C PRO A 130 -14.64 2.35 17.17
N ALA A 131 -13.31 2.38 17.31
CA ALA A 131 -12.64 1.88 18.52
C ALA A 131 -12.72 2.90 19.68
N ILE A 132 -12.65 4.19 19.38
CA ILE A 132 -12.82 5.26 20.40
C ILE A 132 -14.28 5.32 20.86
N GLU A 133 -15.25 5.16 19.95
CA GLU A 133 -16.68 5.13 20.29
C GLU A 133 -17.00 3.95 21.22
N ARG A 134 -16.57 2.73 20.89
CA ARG A 134 -16.79 1.55 21.75
C ARG A 134 -16.06 1.61 23.08
N LEU A 135 -14.85 2.18 23.12
CA LEU A 135 -14.10 2.32 24.37
C LEU A 135 -14.74 3.38 25.27
N LYS A 136 -15.29 4.45 24.69
CA LYS A 136 -16.03 5.48 25.41
C LYS A 136 -17.34 4.95 25.97
N GLU A 137 -18.10 4.17 25.19
CA GLU A 137 -19.32 3.50 25.66
C GLU A 137 -19.03 2.53 26.83
N LEU A 138 -17.96 1.73 26.74
CA LEU A 138 -17.57 0.82 27.80
C LEU A 138 -17.04 1.55 29.05
N TRP A 139 -16.35 2.67 28.86
CA TRP A 139 -15.87 3.53 29.94
C TRP A 139 -17.02 4.25 30.66
N ASP A 140 -18.01 4.74 29.92
CA ASP A 140 -19.22 5.37 30.48
C ASP A 140 -20.06 4.33 31.26
N LEU A 141 -20.19 3.10 30.74
CA LEU A 141 -20.82 1.97 31.43
C LEU A 141 -20.06 1.53 32.70
N LEU A 142 -18.72 1.55 32.69
CA LEU A 142 -17.89 1.18 33.85
C LEU A 142 -17.84 2.27 34.92
N ILE A 143 -18.03 3.54 34.55
CA ILE A 143 -18.04 4.69 35.47
C ILE A 143 -19.44 5.03 36.00
N GLY A 144 -20.47 4.31 35.54
CA GLY A 144 -21.81 4.40 36.12
C GLY A 144 -22.47 5.76 35.86
N LYS A 145 -22.42 6.23 34.61
CA LYS A 145 -23.38 7.21 34.10
C LYS A 145 -24.23 6.58 32.99
#